data_AF-A0A5S6QG35-F1
#
_entry.id   AF-A0A5S6QG35-F1
#
_cell.length_a   1.000
_cell.length_b   1.000
_cell.length_c   1.000
_cell.angle_alpha   90.00
_cell.angle_beta   90.00
_cell.angle_gamma   90.00
#
_symmetry.space_group_name_H-M   'P 1'
#
loop_
_entity.id
_entity.type
_entity.pdbx_description
1 polymer ?
#
loop_
_entity_poly.entity_id
_entity_poly.type
_entity_poly.pdbx_seq_one_letter_code
_entity_poly.pdbx_strand_id
1 'polypeptide(L)'
;MISEVFGLYRMWGHPVVDEVAGSLKVQEVDKRPIELDLRTLELLYACLIKEFCINYIRLEGMWPKLTFSNAETNRIVQLCSRRQLNWIEQEGSTGLNDWAQVFPVKNFEFDYCLDHTQILDDKAIWTYKEHWDQVYDSKRLGYVPEKSSESRRVMLEVLSHEDIDIKGMMDKIMSR
;
A
#
# COMPACT_ATOMS: atom_id res chain seq x y z
N MET A 1 -20.82 30.09 9.70
CA MET A 1 -21.12 29.91 11.14
C MET A 1 -20.86 28.49 11.64
N ILE A 2 -21.56 27.43 11.20
CA ILE A 2 -21.30 26.06 11.71
C ILE A 2 -19.90 25.54 11.37
N SER A 3 -19.39 25.82 10.16
CA SER A 3 -18.01 25.49 9.76
C SER A 3 -16.94 26.19 10.59
N GLU A 4 -17.21 27.42 11.06
CA GLU A 4 -16.28 28.22 11.86
C GLU A 4 -16.17 27.71 13.30
N VAL A 5 -17.26 27.13 13.83
CA VAL A 5 -17.31 26.53 15.17
C VAL A 5 -16.39 25.30 15.29
N PHE A 6 -16.06 24.60 14.20
CA PHE A 6 -15.11 23.48 14.24
C PHE A 6 -13.69 23.89 14.67
N GLY A 7 -13.32 25.16 14.49
CA GLY A 7 -12.04 25.69 15.00
C GLY A 7 -11.92 25.60 16.52
N LEU A 8 -13.04 25.59 17.25
CA LEU A 8 -13.06 25.51 18.72
C LEU A 8 -12.49 24.18 19.25
N TYR A 9 -12.48 23.11 18.45
CA TYR A 9 -11.90 21.81 18.83
C TYR A 9 -10.41 21.92 19.22
N ARG A 10 -9.65 22.81 18.56
CA ARG A 10 -8.21 22.98 18.84
C ARG A 10 -7.91 23.89 20.03
N MET A 11 -8.89 24.61 20.57
CA MET A 11 -8.65 25.56 21.66
C MET A 11 -8.34 24.89 23.00
N TRP A 12 -8.74 23.64 23.17
CA TRP A 12 -8.59 22.89 24.43
C TRP A 12 -7.22 22.22 24.59
N GLY A 13 -6.33 22.40 23.60
CA GLY A 13 -5.01 21.77 23.58
C GLY A 13 -5.04 20.32 23.11
N HIS A 14 -3.86 19.69 23.13
CA HIS A 14 -3.70 18.28 22.77
C HIS A 14 -3.79 17.41 24.03
N PRO A 15 -4.49 16.26 23.97
CA PRO A 15 -4.50 15.32 25.09
C PRO A 15 -3.10 14.74 25.32
N VAL A 16 -2.82 14.35 26.56
CA VAL A 16 -1.67 13.48 26.86
C VAL A 16 -1.99 12.10 26.26
N VAL A 17 -1.09 11.59 25.44
CA VAL A 17 -1.23 10.29 24.80
C VAL A 17 -0.56 9.23 25.67
N ASP A 18 -1.31 8.22 26.08
CA ASP A 18 -0.78 7.02 26.73
C ASP A 18 -0.35 6.01 25.66
N GLU A 19 0.96 5.79 25.51
CA GLU A 19 1.48 4.93 24.45
C GLU A 19 1.14 3.44 24.69
N VAL A 20 1.06 3.02 25.96
CA VAL A 20 0.78 1.63 26.32
C VAL A 20 -0.69 1.31 26.11
N ALA A 21 -1.59 2.13 26.64
CA ALA A 21 -3.03 1.95 26.45
C ALA A 21 -3.41 2.06 24.96
N GLY A 22 -2.79 2.98 24.22
CA GLY A 22 -2.95 3.09 22.78
C GLY A 22 -2.52 1.81 22.05
N SER A 23 -1.34 1.28 22.37
CA SER A 23 -0.81 0.06 21.73
C SER A 23 -1.66 -1.18 22.04
N LEU A 24 -2.15 -1.32 23.27
CA LEU A 24 -3.03 -2.43 23.67
C LEU A 24 -4.35 -2.40 22.90
N LYS A 25 -4.95 -1.22 22.73
CA LYS A 25 -6.19 -1.07 21.97
C LYS A 25 -6.01 -1.40 20.48
N VAL A 26 -4.90 -0.97 19.88
CA VAL A 26 -4.57 -1.33 18.49
C VAL A 26 -4.39 -2.84 18.38
N GLN A 27 -3.67 -3.46 19.31
CA GLN A 27 -3.46 -4.90 19.35
C GLN A 27 -4.79 -5.68 19.46
N GLU A 28 -5.74 -5.22 20.27
CA GLU A 28 -7.06 -5.83 20.39
C GLU A 28 -7.82 -5.83 19.06
N VAL A 29 -7.80 -4.70 18.35
CA VAL A 29 -8.48 -4.56 17.06
C VAL A 29 -7.78 -5.35 15.96
N ASP A 30 -6.45 -5.35 15.92
CA ASP A 30 -5.67 -5.98 14.84
C ASP A 30 -5.60 -7.51 14.98
N LYS A 31 -5.65 -8.05 16.21
CA LYS A 31 -5.59 -9.49 16.45
C LYS A 31 -6.96 -10.17 16.49
N ARG A 32 -8.05 -9.43 16.29
CA ARG A 32 -9.39 -10.02 16.27
C ARG A 32 -9.53 -11.00 15.10
N PRO A 33 -10.15 -12.16 15.28
CA PRO A 33 -10.45 -13.05 14.17
C PRO A 33 -11.39 -12.34 13.19
N ILE A 34 -11.09 -12.43 11.90
CA ILE A 34 -11.92 -11.88 10.83
C ILE A 34 -12.57 -13.06 10.11
N GLU A 35 -13.89 -13.13 10.16
CA GLU A 35 -14.66 -14.04 9.31
C GLU A 35 -14.85 -13.38 7.95
N LEU A 36 -14.34 -14.04 6.91
CA LEU A 36 -14.41 -13.56 5.53
C LEU A 36 -15.48 -14.33 4.77
N ASP A 37 -16.46 -13.61 4.25
CA ASP A 37 -17.42 -14.16 3.30
C ASP A 37 -16.80 -14.21 1.90
N LEU A 38 -16.66 -15.42 1.35
CA LEU A 38 -16.03 -15.64 0.04
C LEU A 38 -16.73 -14.86 -1.07
N ARG A 39 -18.05 -14.79 -1.03
CA ARG A 39 -18.83 -14.06 -2.04
C ARG A 39 -18.54 -12.56 -2.00
N THR A 40 -18.44 -11.99 -0.80
CA THR A 40 -18.06 -10.60 -0.63
C THR A 40 -16.65 -10.33 -1.15
N LEU A 41 -15.69 -11.23 -0.88
CA LEU A 41 -14.33 -11.11 -1.41
C LEU A 41 -14.30 -11.15 -2.96
N GLU A 42 -15.06 -12.06 -3.57
CA GLU A 42 -15.17 -12.14 -5.04
C GLU A 42 -15.75 -10.86 -5.64
N LEU A 43 -16.75 -10.26 -4.99
CA LEU A 43 -17.35 -9.00 -5.43
C LEU A 43 -16.38 -7.82 -5.27
N LEU A 44 -15.63 -7.76 -4.16
CA LEU A 44 -14.59 -6.74 -3.96
C LEU A 44 -13.50 -6.83 -5.02
N TYR A 45 -13.04 -8.05 -5.31
CA TYR A 45 -12.09 -8.31 -6.39
C TYR A 45 -12.65 -7.87 -7.74
N ALA A 46 -13.87 -8.29 -8.09
CA ALA A 46 -14.53 -7.92 -9.34
C ALA A 46 -14.66 -6.40 -9.51
N CYS A 47 -15.01 -5.68 -8.44
CA CYS A 47 -15.05 -4.21 -8.44
C CYS A 47 -13.67 -3.61 -8.70
N LEU A 48 -12.63 -4.10 -8.02
CA LEU A 48 -11.26 -3.64 -8.22
C LEU A 48 -10.81 -3.84 -9.68
N ILE A 49 -11.04 -5.03 -10.25
CA ILE A 49 -10.65 -5.34 -11.63
C ILE A 49 -11.42 -4.50 -12.64
N LYS A 50 -12.72 -4.31 -12.42
CA LYS A 50 -13.56 -3.45 -13.24
C LYS A 50 -13.00 -2.02 -13.26
N GLU A 51 -12.78 -1.42 -12.09
CA GLU A 51 -12.26 -0.05 -11.99
C GLU A 51 -10.85 0.08 -12.59
N PHE A 52 -10.00 -0.92 -12.36
CA PHE A 52 -8.68 -0.97 -12.99
C PHE A 52 -8.78 -0.95 -14.52
N CYS A 53 -9.56 -1.85 -15.11
CA CYS A 53 -9.69 -1.95 -16.57
C CYS A 53 -10.32 -0.70 -17.18
N ILE A 54 -11.37 -0.16 -16.55
CA ILE A 54 -12.04 1.06 -16.99
C ILE A 54 -11.07 2.24 -17.01
N ASN A 55 -10.32 2.45 -15.93
CA ASN A 55 -9.38 3.56 -15.85
C ASN A 55 -8.17 3.36 -16.77
N TYR A 56 -7.67 2.13 -16.90
CA TYR A 56 -6.61 1.81 -17.86
C TYR A 56 -7.04 2.14 -19.29
N ILE A 57 -8.26 1.78 -19.70
CA ILE A 57 -8.78 2.10 -21.03
C ILE A 57 -8.97 3.61 -21.22
N ARG A 58 -9.43 4.33 -20.19
CA ARG A 58 -9.57 5.80 -20.24
C ARG A 58 -8.22 6.52 -20.41
N LEU A 59 -7.16 6.02 -19.78
CA LEU A 59 -5.84 6.64 -19.79
C LEU A 59 -5.00 6.21 -21.01
N GLU A 60 -4.96 4.92 -21.29
CA GLU A 60 -4.09 4.32 -22.32
C GLU A 60 -4.80 4.07 -23.65
N GLY A 61 -6.13 4.20 -23.70
CA GLY A 61 -6.90 3.98 -24.93
C GLY A 61 -6.92 2.53 -25.42
N MET A 62 -6.58 1.56 -24.56
CA MET A 62 -6.54 0.14 -24.91
C MET A 62 -6.85 -0.75 -23.71
N TRP A 63 -7.24 -2.00 -23.95
CA TRP A 63 -7.43 -2.98 -22.88
C TRP A 63 -6.09 -3.31 -22.21
N PRO A 64 -6.05 -3.48 -20.87
CA PRO A 64 -4.90 -4.05 -20.22
C PRO A 64 -4.66 -5.49 -20.69
N LYS A 65 -3.44 -5.99 -20.45
CA LYS A 65 -3.12 -7.41 -20.60
C LYS A 65 -3.85 -8.19 -19.50
N LEU A 66 -4.70 -9.12 -19.92
CA LEU A 66 -5.59 -9.90 -19.07
C LEU A 66 -5.50 -11.39 -19.42
N THR A 67 -5.77 -12.24 -18.43
CA THR A 67 -6.07 -13.66 -18.56
C THR A 67 -7.44 -13.95 -17.95
N PHE A 68 -8.04 -15.08 -18.31
CA PHE A 68 -9.43 -15.39 -17.96
C PHE A 68 -9.57 -16.86 -17.56
N SER A 69 -10.36 -17.15 -16.54
CA SER A 69 -10.63 -18.53 -16.13
C SER A 69 -11.70 -19.21 -16.99
N ASN A 70 -12.64 -18.46 -17.57
CA ASN A 70 -13.67 -18.98 -18.46
C ASN A 70 -13.82 -18.09 -19.69
N ALA A 71 -13.11 -18.43 -20.76
CA ALA A 71 -13.02 -17.61 -21.96
C ALA A 71 -14.28 -17.64 -22.85
N GLU A 72 -15.07 -18.71 -22.78
CA GLU A 72 -16.09 -18.99 -23.79
C GLU A 72 -17.41 -18.24 -23.52
N THR A 73 -17.83 -18.16 -22.25
CA THR A 73 -19.13 -17.57 -21.87
C THR A 73 -19.05 -16.14 -21.34
N ASN A 74 -17.84 -15.66 -21.04
CA ASN A 74 -17.65 -14.40 -20.34
C ASN A 74 -17.72 -13.20 -21.30
N ARG A 75 -18.62 -12.25 -21.00
CA ARG A 75 -18.86 -11.08 -21.85
C ARG A 75 -17.63 -10.16 -21.94
N ILE A 76 -16.85 -10.04 -20.88
CA ILE A 76 -15.64 -9.20 -20.86
C ILE A 76 -14.59 -9.75 -21.82
N VAL A 77 -14.48 -11.08 -21.93
CA VAL A 77 -13.57 -11.73 -22.89
C VAL A 77 -13.96 -11.38 -24.32
N GLN A 78 -15.25 -11.40 -24.62
CA GLN A 78 -15.76 -11.01 -25.94
C GLN A 78 -15.50 -9.54 -26.26
N LEU A 79 -15.65 -8.65 -25.27
CA LEU A 79 -15.34 -7.22 -25.44
C LEU A 79 -13.84 -6.98 -25.65
N CYS A 80 -12.99 -7.64 -24.86
CA CYS A 80 -11.54 -7.54 -24.94
C CYS A 80 -11.01 -8.07 -26.27
N SER A 81 -11.48 -9.25 -26.72
CA SER A 81 -11.09 -9.85 -28.01
C SER A 81 -11.49 -9.00 -29.22
N ARG A 82 -12.63 -8.30 -29.15
CA ARG A 82 -13.08 -7.34 -30.16
C ARG A 82 -12.43 -5.96 -30.05
N ARG A 83 -11.58 -5.74 -29.04
CA ARG A 83 -10.98 -4.44 -28.70
C ARG A 83 -12.02 -3.32 -28.58
N GLN A 84 -13.19 -3.65 -28.04
CA GLN A 84 -14.30 -2.71 -27.92
C GLN A 84 -14.09 -1.82 -26.68
N LEU A 85 -13.97 -0.50 -26.87
CA LEU A 85 -13.70 0.46 -25.79
C LEU A 85 -14.94 1.30 -25.41
N ASN A 86 -15.80 1.58 -26.39
CA ASN A 86 -16.97 2.47 -26.25
C ASN A 86 -18.05 1.97 -25.26
N TRP A 87 -17.97 0.70 -24.82
CA TRP A 87 -18.90 0.09 -23.86
C TRP A 87 -18.80 0.71 -22.45
N ILE A 88 -17.68 1.35 -22.14
CA ILE A 88 -17.36 1.87 -20.80
C ILE A 88 -18.16 3.13 -20.46
N GLU A 89 -18.50 3.93 -21.47
CA GLU A 89 -19.18 5.22 -21.28
C GLU A 89 -20.69 5.08 -21.03
N GLN A 90 -21.29 3.94 -21.42
CA GLN A 90 -22.73 3.69 -21.27
C GLN A 90 -23.08 2.79 -20.08
N GLU A 91 -22.20 2.74 -19.08
CA GLU A 91 -22.40 1.98 -17.83
C GLU A 91 -22.95 0.57 -18.11
N GLY A 92 -22.25 -0.13 -19.01
CA GLY A 92 -22.66 -1.43 -19.48
C GLY A 92 -22.90 -2.42 -18.33
N SER A 93 -24.12 -2.96 -18.29
CA SER A 93 -24.68 -3.86 -17.26
C SER A 93 -24.03 -5.25 -17.16
N THR A 94 -22.75 -5.38 -17.51
CA THR A 94 -21.97 -6.59 -17.23
C THR A 94 -21.95 -6.84 -15.73
N GLY A 95 -22.47 -8.00 -15.32
CA GLY A 95 -22.50 -8.39 -13.92
C GLY A 95 -21.10 -8.53 -13.35
N LEU A 96 -20.93 -8.25 -12.05
CA LEU A 96 -19.66 -8.40 -11.35
C LEU A 96 -19.11 -9.84 -11.43
N ASN A 97 -19.96 -10.83 -11.65
CA ASN A 97 -19.55 -12.22 -11.83
C ASN A 97 -18.62 -12.41 -13.05
N ASP A 98 -18.84 -11.67 -14.15
CA ASP A 98 -17.95 -11.75 -15.31
C ASP A 98 -16.58 -11.14 -14.98
N TRP A 99 -16.56 -10.06 -14.21
CA TRP A 99 -15.33 -9.39 -13.76
C TRP A 99 -14.54 -10.22 -12.75
N ALA A 100 -15.21 -11.03 -11.93
CA ALA A 100 -14.57 -11.94 -10.97
C ALA A 100 -13.69 -13.01 -11.64
N GLN A 101 -13.90 -13.27 -12.94
CA GLN A 101 -13.16 -14.26 -13.72
C GLN A 101 -12.02 -13.66 -14.57
N VAL A 102 -11.76 -12.36 -14.39
CA VAL A 102 -10.73 -11.61 -15.11
C VAL A 102 -9.51 -11.43 -14.22
N PHE A 103 -8.32 -11.72 -14.75
CA PHE A 103 -7.06 -11.65 -14.02
C PHE A 103 -6.07 -10.75 -14.77
N PRO A 104 -5.72 -9.58 -14.24
CA PRO A 104 -4.65 -8.77 -14.81
C PRO A 104 -3.32 -9.50 -14.74
N VAL A 105 -2.55 -9.45 -15.83
CA VAL A 105 -1.14 -9.84 -15.81
C VAL A 105 -0.26 -8.59 -15.71
N LYS A 106 1.05 -8.73 -15.87
CA LYS A 106 1.99 -7.60 -15.80
C LYS A 106 1.65 -6.54 -16.86
N ASN A 107 1.08 -5.43 -16.39
CA ASN A 107 0.71 -4.26 -17.20
C ASN A 107 1.68 -3.08 -17.06
N PHE A 108 2.41 -3.02 -15.95
CA PHE A 108 3.38 -1.97 -15.66
C PHE A 108 4.76 -2.57 -15.40
N GLU A 109 5.79 -1.80 -15.72
CA GLU A 109 7.13 -2.05 -15.21
C GLU A 109 7.26 -1.41 -13.82
N PHE A 110 8.04 -2.03 -12.95
CA PHE A 110 8.30 -1.47 -11.63
C PHE A 110 9.17 -0.22 -11.79
N ASP A 111 8.74 0.89 -11.19
CA ASP A 111 9.55 2.09 -11.11
C ASP A 111 10.55 1.94 -9.96
N TYR A 112 11.83 1.80 -10.30
CA TYR A 112 12.92 1.68 -9.32
C TYR A 112 13.29 3.02 -8.68
N CYS A 113 12.46 4.06 -8.85
CA CYS A 113 12.65 5.39 -8.29
C CYS A 113 14.06 5.93 -8.56
N LEU A 114 14.42 6.05 -9.85
CA LEU A 114 15.73 6.57 -10.26
C LEU A 114 16.01 7.95 -9.63
N ASP A 115 14.96 8.73 -9.37
CA ASP A 115 15.02 9.91 -8.54
C ASP A 115 14.96 9.56 -7.05
N HIS A 116 16.14 9.52 -6.43
CA HIS A 116 16.31 9.19 -5.02
C HIS A 116 15.74 10.28 -4.11
N THR A 117 15.44 11.49 -4.59
CA THR A 117 14.87 12.54 -3.72
C THR A 117 13.50 12.16 -3.17
N GLN A 118 12.78 11.25 -3.84
CA GLN A 118 11.49 10.74 -3.39
C GLN A 118 11.59 9.87 -2.13
N ILE A 119 12.76 9.26 -1.87
CA ILE A 119 13.01 8.45 -0.68
C ILE A 119 13.68 9.25 0.44
N LEU A 120 14.22 10.43 0.13
CA LEU A 120 14.88 11.31 1.10
C LEU A 120 13.86 12.18 1.83
N ASP A 121 13.47 11.73 3.01
CA ASP A 121 12.62 12.51 3.91
C ASP A 121 13.28 12.62 5.28
N ASP A 122 13.08 13.73 5.99
CA ASP A 122 13.64 13.92 7.33
C ASP A 122 12.76 13.26 8.41
N LYS A 123 12.57 11.95 8.26
CA LYS A 123 11.80 11.11 9.17
C LYS A 123 12.70 10.22 10.01
N ALA A 124 12.17 9.83 11.17
CA ALA A 124 12.82 8.82 12.00
C ALA A 124 12.64 7.42 11.37
N ILE A 125 13.66 6.60 11.49
CA ILE A 125 13.62 5.16 11.19
C ILE A 125 13.95 4.35 12.43
N TRP A 126 13.45 3.11 12.44
CA TRP A 126 13.78 2.16 13.49
C TRP A 126 15.22 1.67 13.31
N THR A 127 15.87 1.30 14.42
CA THR A 127 17.17 0.62 14.38
C THR A 127 17.01 -0.81 13.86
N TYR A 128 18.09 -1.49 13.55
CA TYR A 128 18.00 -2.95 13.39
C TYR A 128 17.55 -3.63 14.69
N LYS A 129 17.01 -4.84 14.53
CA LYS A 129 16.36 -5.59 15.62
C LYS A 129 17.35 -5.90 16.74
N GLU A 130 18.60 -6.10 16.41
CA GLU A 130 19.70 -6.42 17.31
C GLU A 130 20.04 -5.23 18.23
N HIS A 131 19.70 -4.02 17.81
CA HIS A 131 20.06 -2.74 18.44
C HIS A 131 18.85 -1.94 18.95
N TRP A 132 17.68 -2.60 19.10
CA TRP A 132 16.41 -1.94 19.44
C TRP A 132 16.44 -1.18 20.78
N ASP A 133 17.26 -1.64 21.72
CA ASP A 133 17.43 -1.10 23.06
C ASP A 133 18.16 0.25 23.08
N GLN A 134 18.91 0.59 22.03
CA GLN A 134 19.59 1.88 21.86
C GLN A 134 18.62 3.08 21.84
N VAL A 135 17.33 2.83 21.59
CA VAL A 135 16.29 3.88 21.58
C VAL A 135 15.99 4.41 22.98
N TYR A 136 16.26 3.60 24.02
CA TYR A 136 15.91 3.92 25.40
C TYR A 136 17.09 4.52 26.17
N ASP A 137 16.76 5.23 27.25
CA ASP A 137 17.76 5.79 28.16
C ASP A 137 18.50 4.68 28.92
N SER A 138 19.83 4.67 28.81
CA SER A 138 20.70 3.66 29.46
C SER A 138 20.54 3.59 30.98
N LYS A 139 20.23 4.70 31.67
CA LYS A 139 19.99 4.67 33.12
C LYS A 139 18.70 3.95 33.45
N ARG A 140 17.66 4.11 32.62
CA ARG A 140 16.40 3.39 32.76
C ARG A 140 16.55 1.90 32.44
N LEU A 141 17.41 1.56 31.49
CA LEU A 141 17.70 0.16 31.14
C LEU A 141 18.58 -0.54 32.19
N GLY A 142 19.43 0.19 32.90
CA GLY A 142 20.39 -0.38 33.86
C GLY A 142 21.65 -0.95 33.23
N TYR A 143 21.82 -0.79 31.92
CA TYR A 143 23.03 -1.12 31.16
C TYR A 143 23.21 -0.12 30.02
N VAL A 144 24.39 -0.14 29.41
CA VAL A 144 24.70 0.67 28.23
C VAL A 144 24.54 -0.22 27.00
N PRO A 145 23.55 0.04 26.12
CA PRO A 145 23.43 -0.67 24.85
C PRO A 145 24.72 -0.56 24.02
N GLU A 146 25.01 -1.58 23.22
CA GLU A 146 26.09 -1.51 22.24
C GLU A 146 25.87 -0.31 21.32
N LYS A 147 26.93 0.36 20.86
CA LYS A 147 26.79 1.48 19.92
C LYS A 147 26.74 0.94 18.50
N SER A 148 25.67 1.23 17.76
CA SER A 148 25.63 1.00 16.33
C SER A 148 26.20 2.19 15.55
N SER A 149 26.71 1.92 14.34
CA SER A 149 27.03 2.92 13.32
C SER A 149 25.79 3.44 12.59
N GLU A 150 24.63 2.83 12.81
CA GLU A 150 23.35 3.22 12.21
C GLU A 150 22.88 4.59 12.68
N SER A 151 22.22 5.31 11.78
CA SER A 151 21.44 6.49 12.09
C SER A 151 19.95 6.17 12.18
N ARG A 152 19.27 6.81 13.14
CA ARG A 152 17.80 6.74 13.27
C ARG A 152 17.07 7.78 12.42
N ARG A 153 17.76 8.44 11.48
CA ARG A 153 17.20 9.44 10.57
C ARG A 153 17.45 8.99 9.14
N VAL A 154 16.39 8.88 8.33
CA VAL A 154 16.48 8.41 6.93
C VAL A 154 17.60 9.14 6.18
N MET A 155 17.63 10.48 6.22
CA MET A 155 18.65 11.25 5.50
C MET A 155 20.08 10.90 5.91
N LEU A 156 20.35 10.79 7.21
CA LEU A 156 21.69 10.50 7.71
C LEU A 156 22.10 9.05 7.42
N GLU A 157 21.14 8.13 7.48
CA GLU A 157 21.38 6.72 7.15
C GLU A 157 21.65 6.54 5.67
N VAL A 158 20.91 7.21 4.80
CA VAL A 158 21.18 7.25 3.37
C VAL A 158 22.56 7.84 3.10
N LEU A 159 22.90 8.98 3.72
CA LEU A 159 24.19 9.64 3.52
C LEU A 159 25.39 8.85 4.09
N SER A 160 25.17 7.89 4.98
CA SER A 160 26.24 7.03 5.51
C SER A 160 26.66 5.94 4.52
N HIS A 161 25.82 5.65 3.52
CA HIS A 161 26.09 4.67 2.49
C HIS A 161 26.86 5.30 1.32
N GLU A 162 27.90 4.62 0.85
CA GLU A 162 28.69 5.08 -0.31
C GLU A 162 27.88 5.02 -1.61
N ASP A 163 27.09 3.95 -1.78
CA ASP A 163 26.22 3.74 -2.94
C ASP A 163 24.86 3.16 -2.50
N ILE A 164 23.78 3.64 -3.11
CA ILE A 164 22.42 3.16 -2.86
C ILE A 164 21.90 2.48 -4.13
N ASP A 165 21.82 1.15 -4.08
CA ASP A 165 21.27 0.34 -5.17
C ASP A 165 19.82 -0.05 -4.86
N ILE A 166 18.87 0.85 -5.16
CA ILE A 166 17.43 0.60 -4.98
C ILE A 166 17.01 -0.64 -5.76
N LYS A 167 17.55 -0.83 -6.96
CA LYS A 167 17.21 -1.98 -7.81
C LYS A 167 17.62 -3.29 -7.16
N GLY A 168 18.85 -3.39 -6.68
CA GLY A 168 19.33 -4.56 -5.95
C GLY A 168 18.55 -4.82 -4.65
N MET A 169 18.10 -3.76 -3.95
CA MET A 169 17.22 -3.91 -2.80
C MET A 169 15.86 -4.50 -3.18
N MET A 170 15.23 -3.97 -4.24
CA MET A 170 13.93 -4.44 -4.71
C MET A 170 14.01 -5.86 -5.28
N ASP A 171 15.06 -6.20 -6.01
CA ASP A 171 15.30 -7.55 -6.53
C ASP A 171 15.37 -8.58 -5.38
N LYS A 172 16.02 -8.24 -4.27
CA LYS A 172 16.02 -9.09 -3.06
C LYS A 172 14.63 -9.26 -2.46
N ILE A 173 13.82 -8.20 -2.40
CA ILE A 173 12.45 -8.25 -1.88
C ILE A 173 11.54 -9.10 -2.78
N MET A 174 11.64 -8.90 -4.10
CA MET A 174 10.81 -9.60 -5.10
C MET A 174 11.22 -11.07 -5.30
N SER A 175 12.44 -11.45 -4.91
CA SER A 175 12.94 -12.84 -4.99
C SER A 175 12.47 -13.75 -3.85
N ARG A 176 11.83 -13.20 -2.81
CA ARG A 176 11.22 -13.95 -1.71
C ARG A 176 9.81 -14.40 -2.06
#